data_AF-A0A957UD28-F1
#
_entry.id   AF-A0A957UD28-F1
#
_cell.length_a   1.000
_cell.length_b   1.000
_cell.length_c   1.000
_cell.angle_alpha   90.00
_cell.angle_beta   90.00
_cell.angle_gamma   90.00
#
_symmetry.space_group_name_H-M   'P 1'
#
loop_
_entity.id
_entity.type
_entity.pdbx_description
1 polymer ?
#
loop_
_entity_poly.entity_id
_entity_poly.type
_entity_poly.pdbx_seq_one_letter_code
_entity_poly.pdbx_strand_id
1 'polypeptide(L)'
;ALLAALEQGHAADAIAQAVAYAAALRIARFHTSNEFGDWDTALHTFTFANAVHQGLRRAPSPELLRGVFDAAISVYLDRFLNTPAARLPEPQPGVQSETLLADLAALLDRQQQVNAAAQLVVNYLATGADPQRLLATIGRLLLREDRDFHTIQAVEGAFRQYSLAADATQRAHFLVAAVRYLAAHAPTVRSQGQTYQIALRLHRGEALFEG
;
A
#
# COMPACT_ATOMS: atom_id res chain seq x y z
N ALA A 1 -4.50 -2.86 26.37
CA ALA A 1 -3.26 -2.52 25.66
C ALA A 1 -3.18 -1.02 25.34
N LEU A 2 -4.08 -0.46 24.51
CA LEU A 2 -4.04 0.98 24.16
C LEU A 2 -4.17 1.92 25.38
N LEU A 3 -5.13 1.67 26.27
CA LEU A 3 -5.28 2.43 27.52
C LEU A 3 -4.03 2.33 28.41
N ALA A 4 -3.52 1.12 28.61
CA ALA A 4 -2.30 0.91 29.37
C ALA A 4 -1.09 1.66 28.76
N ALA A 5 -0.98 1.72 27.44
CA ALA A 5 0.08 2.49 26.79
C ALA A 5 -0.06 4.00 27.05
N LEU A 6 -1.29 4.54 27.02
CA LEU A 6 -1.55 5.94 27.39
C LEU A 6 -1.24 6.21 28.87
N GLU A 7 -1.65 5.32 29.77
CA GLU A 7 -1.36 5.41 31.22
C GLU A 7 0.14 5.36 31.52
N GLN A 8 0.91 4.63 30.71
CA GLN A 8 2.38 4.57 30.76
C GLN A 8 3.06 5.81 30.15
N GLY A 9 2.28 6.77 29.62
CA GLY A 9 2.81 8.02 29.06
C GLY A 9 3.30 7.92 27.62
N HIS A 10 2.94 6.87 26.87
CA HIS A 10 3.25 6.82 25.44
C HIS A 10 2.51 7.90 24.65
N ALA A 11 3.20 8.49 23.68
CA ALA A 11 2.65 9.54 22.84
C ALA A 11 1.48 9.02 21.98
N ALA A 12 0.42 9.83 21.85
CA ALA A 12 -0.80 9.48 21.13
C ALA A 12 -0.54 9.11 19.66
N ASP A 13 0.38 9.80 18.99
CA ASP A 13 0.75 9.54 17.60
C ASP A 13 1.52 8.22 17.45
N ALA A 14 2.37 7.85 18.41
CA ALA A 14 3.04 6.54 18.42
C ALA A 14 2.02 5.38 18.56
N ILE A 15 1.01 5.55 19.42
CA ILE A 15 -0.08 4.57 19.56
C ILE A 15 -0.91 4.52 18.26
N ALA A 16 -1.21 5.66 17.65
CA ALA A 16 -1.92 5.72 16.37
C ALA A 16 -1.13 5.05 15.23
N GLN A 17 0.20 5.21 15.21
CA GLN A 17 1.06 4.53 14.24
C GLN A 17 1.00 3.00 14.41
N ALA A 18 0.99 2.49 15.64
CA ALA A 18 0.85 1.06 15.89
C ALA A 18 -0.48 0.51 15.37
N VAL A 19 -1.58 1.26 15.52
CA VAL A 19 -2.90 0.89 14.96
C VAL A 19 -2.89 0.96 13.43
N ALA A 20 -2.30 1.99 12.82
CA ALA A 20 -2.15 2.08 11.36
C ALA A 20 -1.29 0.93 10.78
N TYR A 21 -0.26 0.50 11.50
CA TYR A 21 0.54 -0.65 11.14
C TYR A 21 -0.26 -1.96 11.23
N ALA A 22 -1.05 -2.16 12.30
CA ALA A 22 -1.94 -3.30 12.42
C ALA A 22 -2.97 -3.35 11.27
N ALA A 23 -3.50 -2.19 10.88
CA ALA A 23 -4.40 -2.08 9.74
C ALA A 23 -3.70 -2.40 8.40
N ALA A 24 -2.48 -1.92 8.17
CA ALA A 24 -1.71 -2.28 6.98
C ALA A 24 -1.44 -3.79 6.91
N LEU A 25 -1.22 -4.44 8.06
CA LEU A 25 -1.06 -5.90 8.12
C LEU A 25 -2.33 -6.67 7.71
N ARG A 26 -3.53 -6.09 7.84
CA ARG A 26 -4.76 -6.67 7.30
C ARG A 26 -4.70 -6.82 5.78
N ILE A 27 -4.19 -5.80 5.08
CA ILE A 27 -3.96 -5.84 3.64
C ILE A 27 -2.78 -6.76 3.29
N ALA A 28 -1.67 -6.65 4.04
CA ALA A 28 -0.45 -7.44 3.77
C ALA A 28 -0.69 -8.95 3.91
N ARG A 29 -1.61 -9.36 4.80
CA ARG A 29 -2.00 -10.74 5.06
C ARG A 29 -3.36 -11.11 4.47
N PHE A 30 -3.90 -10.28 3.58
CA PHE A 30 -5.21 -10.51 2.97
C PHE A 30 -5.16 -11.70 2.02
N HIS A 31 -6.10 -12.64 2.14
CA HIS A 31 -6.09 -13.82 1.29
C HIS A 31 -6.63 -13.50 -0.10
N THR A 32 -6.01 -14.02 -1.16
CA THR A 32 -6.39 -13.72 -2.55
C THR A 32 -7.68 -14.43 -3.00
N SER A 33 -8.29 -15.25 -2.12
CA SER A 33 -9.60 -15.87 -2.35
C SER A 33 -10.77 -14.99 -1.91
N ASN A 34 -10.51 -13.92 -1.16
CA ASN A 34 -11.54 -12.96 -0.79
C ASN A 34 -12.04 -12.21 -2.04
N GLU A 35 -13.25 -11.68 -1.96
CA GLU A 35 -13.84 -10.94 -3.07
C GLU A 35 -13.13 -9.61 -3.29
N PHE A 36 -13.27 -9.08 -4.51
CA PHE A 36 -12.66 -7.79 -4.87
C PHE A 36 -13.11 -6.67 -3.92
N GLY A 37 -14.40 -6.59 -3.58
CA GLY A 37 -14.93 -5.59 -2.65
C GLY A 37 -14.43 -5.72 -1.21
N ASP A 38 -13.96 -6.90 -0.80
CA ASP A 38 -13.41 -7.09 0.55
C ASP A 38 -12.05 -6.38 0.72
N TRP A 39 -11.30 -6.17 -0.38
CA TRP A 39 -10.07 -5.40 -0.36
C TRP A 39 -10.31 -3.95 0.06
N ASP A 40 -11.44 -3.38 -0.36
CA ASP A 40 -11.81 -2.01 0.00
C ASP A 40 -12.13 -1.89 1.49
N THR A 41 -12.72 -2.93 2.08
CA THR A 41 -12.98 -2.95 3.54
C THR A 41 -11.66 -2.87 4.31
N ALA A 42 -10.69 -3.71 3.98
CA ALA A 42 -9.36 -3.67 4.61
C ALA A 42 -8.63 -2.34 4.34
N LEU A 43 -8.82 -1.78 3.13
CA LEU A 43 -8.27 -0.48 2.77
C LEU A 43 -8.88 0.67 3.59
N HIS A 44 -10.19 0.71 3.77
CA HIS A 44 -10.87 1.77 4.51
C HIS A 44 -10.37 1.82 5.95
N THR A 45 -10.20 0.66 6.59
CA THR A 45 -9.60 0.58 7.92
C THR A 45 -8.16 1.13 7.93
N PHE A 46 -7.33 0.76 6.95
CA PHE A 46 -5.96 1.27 6.85
C PHE A 46 -5.89 2.77 6.61
N THR A 47 -6.67 3.29 5.67
CA THR A 47 -6.66 4.71 5.30
C THR A 47 -7.25 5.58 6.40
N PHE A 48 -8.28 5.11 7.11
CA PHE A 48 -8.79 5.74 8.32
C PHE A 48 -7.73 5.80 9.42
N ALA A 49 -7.09 4.66 9.76
CA ALA A 49 -6.05 4.62 10.78
C ALA A 49 -4.85 5.51 10.41
N ASN A 50 -4.45 5.52 9.13
CA ASN A 50 -3.42 6.41 8.62
C ASN A 50 -3.82 7.89 8.77
N ALA A 51 -5.05 8.26 8.42
CA ALA A 51 -5.55 9.62 8.55
C ALA A 51 -5.54 10.08 10.01
N VAL A 52 -5.98 9.24 10.95
CA VAL A 52 -5.91 9.52 12.40
C VAL A 52 -4.47 9.73 12.86
N HIS A 53 -3.54 8.85 12.46
CA HIS A 53 -2.12 9.01 12.77
C HIS A 53 -1.58 10.35 12.23
N GLN A 54 -1.84 10.67 10.95
CA GLN A 54 -1.37 11.94 10.39
C GLN A 54 -2.05 13.16 11.01
N GLY A 55 -3.30 13.05 11.43
CA GLY A 55 -4.03 14.09 12.16
C GLY A 55 -3.37 14.38 13.51
N LEU A 56 -3.13 13.34 14.32
CA LEU A 56 -2.47 13.47 15.62
C LEU A 56 -1.06 14.06 15.53
N ARG A 57 -0.32 13.74 14.46
CA ARG A 57 1.00 14.35 14.21
C ARG A 57 0.96 15.84 13.87
N ARG A 58 -0.16 16.33 13.36
CA ARG A 58 -0.32 17.75 12.96
C ARG A 58 -1.02 18.58 14.03
N ALA A 59 -2.02 18.02 14.70
CA ALA A 59 -2.87 18.70 15.67
C ALA A 59 -3.29 17.71 16.78
N PRO A 60 -2.37 17.33 17.69
CA PRO A 60 -2.67 16.37 18.75
C PRO A 60 -3.79 16.90 19.64
N SER A 61 -4.86 16.11 19.79
CA SER A 61 -6.02 16.46 20.60
C SER A 61 -6.67 15.20 21.20
N PRO A 62 -7.32 15.30 22.37
CA PRO A 62 -8.11 14.21 22.93
C PRO A 62 -9.22 13.73 21.99
N GLU A 63 -9.81 14.64 21.20
CA GLU A 63 -10.86 14.35 20.22
C GLU A 63 -10.33 13.45 19.11
N LEU A 64 -9.16 13.76 18.53
CA LEU A 64 -8.54 12.90 17.52
C LEU A 64 -8.03 11.58 18.09
N LEU A 65 -7.60 11.55 19.35
CA LEU A 65 -7.15 10.32 20.01
C LEU A 65 -8.29 9.29 20.09
N ARG A 66 -9.56 9.70 20.20
CA ARG A 66 -10.70 8.77 20.15
C ARG A 66 -10.72 7.95 18.86
N GLY A 67 -10.36 8.55 17.74
CA GLY A 67 -10.26 7.87 16.44
C GLY A 67 -9.25 6.72 16.42
N VAL A 68 -8.27 6.69 17.34
CA VAL A 68 -7.34 5.56 17.47
C VAL A 68 -8.07 4.32 17.99
N PHE A 69 -9.02 4.49 18.91
CA PHE A 69 -9.84 3.40 19.44
C PHE A 69 -10.82 2.91 18.40
N ASP A 70 -11.47 3.82 17.66
CA ASP A 70 -12.37 3.46 16.56
C ASP A 70 -11.62 2.66 15.50
N ALA A 71 -10.42 3.12 15.10
CA ALA A 71 -9.58 2.41 14.14
C ALA A 71 -9.16 1.03 14.66
N ALA A 72 -8.84 0.90 15.95
CA ALA A 72 -8.49 -0.38 16.55
C ALA A 72 -9.68 -1.35 16.58
N ILE A 73 -10.90 -0.85 16.78
CA ILE A 73 -12.13 -1.65 16.68
C ILE A 73 -12.33 -2.12 15.24
N SER A 74 -12.16 -1.24 14.23
CA SER A 74 -12.24 -1.64 12.82
C SER A 74 -11.21 -2.73 12.49
N VAL A 75 -9.96 -2.59 12.93
CA VAL A 75 -8.93 -3.63 12.78
C VAL A 75 -9.32 -4.97 13.42
N TYR A 76 -10.05 -4.92 14.54
CA TYR A 76 -10.59 -6.11 15.18
C TYR A 76 -11.74 -6.71 14.37
N LEU A 77 -12.69 -5.92 13.88
CA LEU A 77 -13.82 -6.39 13.09
C LEU A 77 -13.36 -7.05 11.78
N ASP A 78 -12.35 -6.48 11.12
CA ASP A 78 -11.78 -6.99 9.88
C ASP A 78 -11.02 -8.32 10.04
N ARG A 79 -10.83 -8.81 11.29
CA ARG A 79 -10.01 -10.02 11.56
C ARG A 79 -10.45 -11.26 10.78
N PHE A 80 -11.74 -11.36 10.47
CA PHE A 80 -12.30 -12.50 9.77
C PHE A 80 -11.85 -12.56 8.31
N LEU A 81 -11.54 -11.41 7.70
CA LEU A 81 -11.04 -11.34 6.32
C LEU A 81 -9.60 -11.87 6.17
N ASN A 82 -8.89 -12.11 7.27
CA ASN A 82 -7.60 -12.78 7.28
C ASN A 82 -7.66 -14.21 7.84
N THR A 83 -8.78 -14.92 7.65
CA THR A 83 -8.91 -16.33 8.08
C THR A 83 -9.14 -17.24 6.86
N PRO A 84 -8.12 -17.98 6.38
CA PRO A 84 -6.73 -18.00 6.84
C PRO A 84 -5.95 -16.76 6.41
N ALA A 85 -4.90 -16.43 7.17
CA ALA A 85 -4.04 -15.29 6.86
C ALA A 85 -3.06 -15.67 5.75
N ALA A 86 -2.92 -14.81 4.73
CA ALA A 86 -1.84 -14.97 3.76
C ALA A 86 -0.48 -14.84 4.45
N ARG A 87 0.47 -15.70 4.08
CA ARG A 87 1.84 -15.66 4.61
C ARG A 87 2.54 -14.41 4.05
N LEU A 88 3.24 -13.69 4.94
CA LEU A 88 4.14 -12.62 4.50
C LEU A 88 5.37 -13.23 3.81
N PRO A 89 5.79 -12.71 2.66
CA PRO A 89 6.94 -13.25 1.95
C PRO A 89 8.23 -13.01 2.74
N GLU A 90 9.15 -13.97 2.63
CA GLU A 90 10.51 -13.88 3.17
C GLU A 90 11.49 -13.65 2.01
N PRO A 91 12.59 -12.92 2.22
CA PRO A 91 13.59 -12.70 1.17
C PRO A 91 14.15 -14.00 0.60
N GLN A 92 14.28 -14.05 -0.73
CA GLN A 92 14.96 -15.15 -1.43
C GLN A 92 16.36 -14.71 -1.88
N PRO A 93 17.39 -15.56 -1.71
CA PRO A 93 18.77 -15.22 -2.10
C PRO A 93 18.98 -15.24 -3.62
N GLY A 94 20.06 -14.58 -4.08
CA GLY A 94 20.58 -14.74 -5.45
C GLY A 94 19.89 -13.90 -6.53
N VAL A 95 19.17 -12.85 -6.16
CA VAL A 95 18.36 -12.05 -7.08
C VAL A 95 18.99 -10.66 -7.33
N GLN A 96 19.07 -10.23 -8.59
CA GLN A 96 19.64 -8.92 -8.97
C GLN A 96 18.60 -7.81 -8.90
N SER A 97 18.95 -6.65 -8.32
CA SER A 97 17.97 -5.60 -8.01
C SER A 97 17.33 -4.94 -9.25
N GLU A 98 18.09 -4.79 -10.33
CA GLU A 98 17.69 -4.14 -11.58
C GLU A 98 16.60 -4.91 -12.31
N THR A 99 16.71 -6.24 -12.36
CA THR A 99 15.71 -7.09 -13.04
C THR A 99 14.39 -7.06 -12.29
N LEU A 100 14.42 -6.98 -10.95
CA LEU A 100 13.22 -7.00 -10.13
C LEU A 100 12.27 -5.83 -10.36
N LEU A 101 12.79 -4.64 -10.65
CA LEU A 101 11.93 -3.48 -10.94
C LEU A 101 11.19 -3.66 -12.27
N ALA A 102 11.86 -4.22 -13.28
CA ALA A 102 11.25 -4.53 -14.57
C ALA A 102 10.26 -5.71 -14.44
N ASP A 103 10.64 -6.75 -13.70
CA ASP A 103 9.79 -7.90 -13.43
C ASP A 103 8.50 -7.50 -12.69
N LEU A 104 8.60 -6.56 -11.75
CA LEU A 104 7.43 -6.04 -11.03
C LEU A 104 6.46 -5.35 -12.00
N ALA A 105 6.96 -4.57 -12.96
CA ALA A 105 6.11 -3.96 -13.97
C ALA A 105 5.40 -5.00 -14.84
N ALA A 106 6.13 -6.04 -15.25
CA ALA A 106 5.62 -7.15 -16.05
C ALA A 106 4.60 -8.03 -15.29
N LEU A 107 4.73 -8.16 -13.96
CA LEU A 107 3.71 -8.80 -13.15
C LEU A 107 2.38 -8.04 -13.24
N LEU A 108 2.41 -6.72 -13.12
CA LEU A 108 1.21 -5.89 -13.16
C LEU A 108 0.61 -5.74 -14.57
N ASP A 109 1.16 -6.41 -15.58
CA ASP A 109 0.53 -6.61 -16.90
C ASP A 109 -0.29 -7.90 -16.96
N ARG A 110 -0.37 -8.67 -15.87
CA ARG A 110 -1.15 -9.90 -15.75
C ARG A 110 -2.04 -9.86 -14.50
N GLN A 111 -3.22 -10.44 -14.60
CA GLN A 111 -4.12 -10.55 -13.45
C GLN A 111 -3.57 -11.53 -12.41
N GLN A 112 -4.05 -11.40 -11.17
CA GLN A 112 -3.81 -12.33 -10.06
C GLN A 112 -2.34 -12.48 -9.62
N GLN A 113 -1.50 -11.45 -9.85
CA GLN A 113 -0.08 -11.47 -9.46
C GLN A 113 0.21 -10.93 -8.05
N VAL A 114 -0.79 -10.92 -7.15
CA VAL A 114 -0.70 -10.32 -5.81
C VAL A 114 0.47 -10.85 -4.98
N ASN A 115 0.60 -12.18 -4.87
CA ASN A 115 1.66 -12.79 -4.05
C ASN A 115 3.04 -12.64 -4.70
N ALA A 116 3.13 -12.75 -6.03
CA ALA A 116 4.37 -12.59 -6.77
C ALA A 116 4.90 -11.14 -6.67
N ALA A 117 4.01 -10.15 -6.76
CA ALA A 117 4.37 -8.74 -6.59
C ALA A 117 4.89 -8.44 -5.16
N ALA A 118 4.24 -9.02 -4.14
CA ALA A 118 4.72 -8.92 -2.76
C ALA A 118 6.11 -9.54 -2.57
N GLN A 119 6.36 -10.71 -3.16
CA GLN A 119 7.67 -11.38 -3.09
C GLN A 119 8.77 -10.55 -3.75
N LEU A 120 8.50 -9.94 -4.91
CA LEU A 120 9.46 -9.06 -5.60
C LEU A 120 9.86 -7.85 -4.75
N VAL A 121 8.90 -7.22 -4.07
CA VAL A 121 9.18 -6.09 -3.16
C VAL A 121 10.13 -6.52 -2.02
N VAL A 122 9.87 -7.65 -1.38
CA VAL A 122 10.72 -8.14 -0.29
C VAL A 122 12.10 -8.56 -0.79
N ASN A 123 12.19 -9.21 -1.95
CA ASN A 123 13.46 -9.55 -2.58
C ASN A 123 14.27 -8.29 -2.91
N TYR A 124 13.63 -7.26 -3.48
CA TYR A 124 14.31 -5.99 -3.81
C TYR A 124 14.89 -5.34 -2.56
N LEU A 125 14.10 -5.21 -1.48
CA LEU A 125 14.57 -4.62 -0.23
C LEU A 125 15.75 -5.40 0.37
N ALA A 126 15.76 -6.72 0.25
CA ALA A 126 16.84 -7.56 0.77
C ALA A 126 18.17 -7.44 -0.01
N THR A 127 18.14 -6.93 -1.25
CA THR A 127 19.37 -6.64 -1.99
C THR A 127 20.20 -5.49 -1.40
N GLY A 128 19.58 -4.65 -0.56
CA GLY A 128 20.19 -3.41 -0.06
C GLY A 128 20.24 -2.28 -1.10
N ALA A 129 19.65 -2.46 -2.28
CA ALA A 129 19.51 -1.42 -3.29
C ALA A 129 18.66 -0.25 -2.79
N ASP A 130 18.82 0.92 -3.43
CA ASP A 130 18.12 2.15 -3.04
C ASP A 130 16.58 1.94 -3.07
N PRO A 131 15.89 2.06 -1.92
CA PRO A 131 14.45 1.91 -1.86
C PRO A 131 13.69 3.02 -2.61
N GLN A 132 14.29 4.20 -2.85
CA GLN A 132 13.61 5.26 -3.61
C GLN A 132 13.32 4.84 -5.05
N ARG A 133 14.18 4.03 -5.67
CA ARG A 133 13.92 3.44 -6.99
C ARG A 133 12.71 2.51 -6.97
N LEU A 134 12.50 1.76 -5.88
CA LEU A 134 11.33 0.91 -5.70
C LEU A 134 10.05 1.73 -5.49
N LEU A 135 10.07 2.73 -4.60
CA LEU A 135 8.93 3.64 -4.39
C LEU A 135 8.55 4.36 -5.70
N ALA A 136 9.54 4.86 -6.44
CA ALA A 136 9.30 5.49 -7.74
C ALA A 136 8.70 4.50 -8.76
N THR A 137 9.11 3.23 -8.73
CA THR A 137 8.56 2.19 -9.60
C THR A 137 7.11 1.89 -9.23
N ILE A 138 6.79 1.66 -7.95
CA ILE A 138 5.42 1.45 -7.48
C ILE A 138 4.54 2.66 -7.84
N GLY A 139 5.04 3.89 -7.65
CA GLY A 139 4.33 5.12 -8.04
C GLY A 139 4.05 5.20 -9.55
N ARG A 140 5.03 4.86 -10.40
CA ARG A 140 4.82 4.77 -11.85
C ARG A 140 3.76 3.71 -12.22
N LEU A 141 3.79 2.56 -11.55
CA LEU A 141 2.82 1.49 -11.81
C LEU A 141 1.41 1.88 -11.39
N LEU A 142 1.25 2.59 -10.27
CA LEU A 142 -0.05 3.20 -9.91
C LEU A 142 -0.54 4.17 -11.00
N LEU A 143 0.32 5.06 -11.49
CA LEU A 143 -0.03 6.05 -12.52
C LEU A 143 -0.28 5.42 -13.91
N ARG A 144 0.21 4.19 -14.14
CA ARG A 144 0.01 3.45 -15.38
C ARG A 144 -1.41 2.89 -15.48
N GLU A 145 -2.03 2.56 -14.35
CA GLU A 145 -3.38 2.01 -14.30
C GLU A 145 -4.46 3.10 -14.30
N ASP A 146 -5.70 2.70 -14.60
CA ASP A 146 -6.91 3.52 -14.38
C ASP A 146 -7.19 3.63 -12.88
N ARG A 147 -6.30 4.35 -12.20
CA ARG A 147 -6.33 4.56 -10.75
C ARG A 147 -7.60 5.27 -10.32
N ASP A 148 -8.25 4.70 -9.31
CA ASP A 148 -9.32 5.33 -8.57
C ASP A 148 -8.77 5.99 -7.29
N PHE A 149 -9.65 6.60 -6.50
CA PHE A 149 -9.21 7.25 -5.26
C PHE A 149 -8.71 6.23 -4.22
N HIS A 150 -9.25 5.01 -4.20
CA HIS A 150 -8.87 3.96 -3.27
C HIS A 150 -7.43 3.48 -3.48
N THR A 151 -7.07 3.13 -4.72
CA THR A 151 -5.70 2.73 -5.10
C THR A 151 -4.68 3.84 -4.82
N ILE A 152 -5.05 5.11 -5.04
CA ILE A 152 -4.22 6.26 -4.67
C ILE A 152 -4.02 6.32 -3.15
N GLN A 153 -5.10 6.26 -2.37
CA GLN A 153 -5.04 6.31 -0.90
C GLN A 153 -4.23 5.15 -0.30
N ALA A 154 -4.35 3.95 -0.88
CA ALA A 154 -3.61 2.76 -0.44
C ALA A 154 -2.09 2.97 -0.56
N VAL A 155 -1.64 3.37 -1.74
CA VAL A 155 -0.21 3.56 -2.04
C VAL A 155 0.34 4.78 -1.30
N GLU A 156 -0.38 5.91 -1.31
CA GLU A 156 0.05 7.13 -0.61
C GLU A 156 0.14 6.90 0.91
N GLY A 157 -0.89 6.29 1.51
CA GLY A 157 -0.91 5.96 2.93
C GLY A 157 0.26 5.05 3.31
N ALA A 158 0.52 4.03 2.50
CA ALA A 158 1.64 3.13 2.72
C ALA A 158 3.00 3.82 2.58
N PHE A 159 3.20 4.68 1.58
CA PHE A 159 4.44 5.46 1.43
C PHE A 159 4.64 6.42 2.60
N ARG A 160 3.56 7.05 3.06
CA ARG A 160 3.61 7.92 4.23
C ARG A 160 4.03 7.14 5.47
N GLN A 161 3.42 5.99 5.74
CA GLN A 161 3.80 5.17 6.88
C GLN A 161 5.19 4.56 6.74
N TYR A 162 5.61 4.16 5.54
CA TYR A 162 6.99 3.72 5.23
C TYR A 162 8.02 4.77 5.66
N SER A 163 7.78 6.05 5.34
CA SER A 163 8.69 7.13 5.72
C SER A 163 8.82 7.35 7.23
N LEU A 164 7.81 6.93 8.00
CA LEU A 164 7.69 7.14 9.45
C LEU A 164 8.00 5.89 10.26
N ALA A 165 8.06 4.73 9.63
CA ALA A 165 8.28 3.45 10.29
C ALA A 165 9.67 3.39 10.93
N ALA A 166 9.69 2.83 12.15
CA ALA A 166 10.86 2.79 13.02
C ALA A 166 11.92 1.79 12.55
N ASP A 167 11.50 0.70 11.91
CA ASP A 167 12.37 -0.41 11.52
C ASP A 167 12.13 -0.88 10.07
N ALA A 168 13.09 -1.67 9.56
CA ALA A 168 13.07 -2.18 8.19
C ALA A 168 11.92 -3.18 7.94
N THR A 169 11.50 -3.93 8.96
CA THR A 169 10.42 -4.91 8.85
C THR A 169 9.07 -4.22 8.64
N GLN A 170 8.75 -3.20 9.44
CA GLN A 170 7.55 -2.38 9.28
C GLN A 170 7.54 -1.70 7.91
N ARG A 171 8.68 -1.12 7.50
CA ARG A 171 8.85 -0.52 6.18
C ARG A 171 8.52 -1.51 5.06
N ALA A 172 9.07 -2.72 5.12
CA ALA A 172 8.77 -3.75 4.14
C ALA A 172 7.28 -4.11 4.12
N HIS A 173 6.64 -4.26 5.27
CA HIS A 173 5.22 -4.60 5.36
C HIS A 173 4.29 -3.51 4.78
N PHE A 174 4.60 -2.22 4.97
CA PHE A 174 3.83 -1.16 4.32
C PHE A 174 3.94 -1.23 2.80
N LEU A 175 5.13 -1.47 2.25
CA LEU A 175 5.30 -1.64 0.81
C LEU A 175 4.65 -2.92 0.27
N VAL A 176 4.68 -4.00 1.06
CA VAL A 176 3.93 -5.23 0.74
C VAL A 176 2.43 -4.96 0.70
N ALA A 177 1.86 -4.24 1.68
CA ALA A 177 0.45 -3.86 1.66
C ALA A 177 0.10 -3.04 0.41
N ALA A 178 0.92 -2.02 0.09
CA ALA A 178 0.72 -1.17 -1.09
C ALA A 178 0.71 -1.98 -2.39
N VAL A 179 1.74 -2.81 -2.61
CA VAL A 179 1.88 -3.55 -3.87
C VAL A 179 0.84 -4.65 -4.01
N ARG A 180 0.43 -5.28 -2.90
CA ARG A 180 -0.64 -6.29 -2.91
C ARG A 180 -1.97 -5.66 -3.31
N TYR A 181 -2.31 -4.52 -2.72
CA TYR A 181 -3.54 -3.80 -3.08
C TYR A 181 -3.51 -3.39 -4.55
N LEU A 182 -2.41 -2.77 -5.01
CA LEU A 182 -2.26 -2.38 -6.42
C LEU A 182 -2.37 -3.58 -7.37
N ALA A 183 -1.67 -4.69 -7.08
CA ALA A 183 -1.70 -5.89 -7.91
C ALA A 183 -3.05 -6.63 -7.90
N ALA A 184 -3.87 -6.45 -6.86
CA ALA A 184 -5.24 -6.97 -6.82
C ALA A 184 -6.17 -6.19 -7.77
N HIS A 185 -5.79 -4.95 -8.13
CA HIS A 185 -6.56 -4.03 -8.97
C HIS A 185 -5.91 -3.81 -10.35
N ALA A 186 -4.89 -4.59 -10.70
CA ALA A 186 -4.14 -4.47 -11.94
C ALA A 186 -4.08 -5.81 -12.70
N PRO A 187 -3.97 -5.78 -14.04
CA PRO A 187 -4.05 -4.61 -14.92
C PRO A 187 -5.49 -4.10 -15.07
N THR A 188 -5.61 -2.80 -15.28
CA THR A 188 -6.83 -2.12 -15.77
C THR A 188 -6.83 -2.05 -17.29
N VAL A 189 -7.87 -1.46 -17.89
CA VAL A 189 -7.90 -1.19 -19.34
C VAL A 189 -7.01 0.00 -19.76
N ARG A 190 -6.53 0.80 -18.80
CA ARG A 190 -5.60 1.94 -18.98
C ARG A 190 -6.12 3.03 -19.92
N SER A 191 -7.44 3.23 -19.91
CA SER A 191 -8.16 4.24 -20.71
C SER A 191 -7.79 5.69 -20.34
N GLN A 192 -7.50 5.96 -19.06
CA GLN A 192 -7.06 7.28 -18.60
C GLN A 192 -5.72 7.67 -19.24
N GLY A 193 -4.77 6.72 -19.28
CA GLY A 193 -3.46 6.92 -19.90
C GLY A 193 -3.58 7.22 -21.40
N GLN A 194 -4.43 6.47 -22.11
CA GLN A 194 -4.71 6.71 -23.53
C GLN A 194 -5.27 8.12 -23.77
N THR A 195 -6.23 8.55 -22.93
CA THR A 195 -6.83 9.88 -23.01
C THR A 195 -5.78 10.99 -22.85
N TYR A 196 -4.89 10.87 -21.88
CA TYR A 196 -3.81 11.83 -21.68
C TYR A 196 -2.84 11.87 -22.88
N GLN A 197 -2.44 10.70 -23.40
CA GLN A 197 -1.54 10.63 -24.55
C GLN A 197 -2.16 11.28 -25.79
N ILE A 198 -3.44 11.02 -26.05
CA ILE A 198 -4.18 11.67 -27.15
C ILE A 198 -4.21 13.19 -26.97
N ALA A 199 -4.53 13.68 -25.78
CA ALA A 199 -4.54 15.11 -25.50
C ALA A 199 -3.15 15.76 -25.68
N LEU A 200 -2.09 15.09 -25.25
CA LEU A 200 -0.71 15.56 -25.41
C LEU A 200 -0.28 15.59 -26.88
N ARG A 201 -0.61 14.55 -27.65
CA ARG A 201 -0.35 14.48 -29.11
C ARG A 201 -1.07 15.61 -29.84
N LEU A 202 -2.36 15.83 -29.55
CA LEU A 202 -3.13 16.94 -30.08
C LEU A 202 -2.50 18.29 -29.75
N HIS A 203 -2.09 18.50 -28.50
CA HIS A 203 -1.43 19.74 -28.07
C HIS A 203 -0.12 20.01 -28.83
N ARG A 204 0.61 18.95 -29.21
CA ARG A 204 1.85 19.03 -29.99
C ARG A 204 1.64 19.10 -31.51
N GLY A 205 0.39 19.03 -31.98
CA GLY A 205 0.07 18.98 -33.41
C GLY A 205 0.44 17.66 -34.09
N GLU A 206 0.62 16.58 -33.32
CA GLU A 206 0.94 15.25 -33.83
C GLU A 206 -0.32 14.59 -34.43
N ALA A 207 -0.16 13.84 -35.52
CA ALA A 207 -1.26 13.04 -36.08
C ALA A 207 -1.70 12.00 -35.05
N LEU A 208 -3.01 11.79 -34.89
CA LEU A 208 -3.56 10.78 -33.96
C LEU A 208 -3.63 9.38 -34.57
N PHE A 209 -3.67 9.30 -35.89
CA PHE A 209 -3.76 8.08 -36.68
C PHE A 209 -2.87 8.22 -37.92
N GLU A 210 -2.05 7.22 -38.18
CA GLU A 210 -1.35 7.04 -39.45
C GLU A 210 -2.07 5.89 -40.17
N GLY A 211 -2.60 6.17 -41.36
CA GLY A 211 -3.32 5.19 -42.18
C GLY A 211 -2.40 4.26 -42.95
#